data_AF-F6G823-F1
#
_entry.id   AF-F6G823-F1
#
_cell.length_a   1.000
_cell.length_b   1.000
_cell.length_c   1.000
_cell.angle_alpha   90.00
_cell.angle_beta   90.00
_cell.angle_gamma   90.00
#
_symmetry.space_group_name_H-M   'P 1'
#
loop_
_entity.id
_entity.type
_entity.pdbx_description
1 polymer ?
#
loop_
_entity_poly.entity_id
_entity_poly.type
_entity_poly.pdbx_seq_one_letter_code
_entity_poly.pdbx_strand_id
1 'polypeptide(L)'
;MSLTCTHASYGKVNISSSPVQRENIGLQAKRLGWLLDIPLTSAKEILARGPYRCDSWIDLESRVDSGMAGPRMISLSLVGSEPSAMTFFDSHLDEIAESISRIVLTNSNRLGLREIAYEVFTGQRKEMSLADVLPSVPEFDWEPAKLGPDPYAVMFATVSVNGIAFRLVATRIYVPRYFEFDSEISSDPDLAEPLGKLRIMWSDPSAWRDAAQAFLCTPDDDWEAELVLPEEHLDEAMAKHASWFEGAMSTVARADQYTDDPEERLVPYLCSQGPYAVFGFPMASQLGGTVPVPNVDCQLSDTHDRQPLLIGGWPVCLEWYEVGGLSEGGDFDEYISLVRETVPYPDAHRTDQQILTSGLLFVRPATGFDLVHAVSIEIKVESNEEALTLKSDDLPLAAKILSAIASRQIHIDRRHPRRYFCVLDVTKHPEVSGLRLVVDIELPFGGFVGSNLTDRVIPVEKDGVKFLLVELRTCALALVKLLGKKTLIDALTHGLIVRCASGLAKGLDVEPPWIEKLVDVEPSVAELFDQRVDFSGSLFDLFRNVRVVKFKRDNK
;
A
#
# COMPACT_ATOMS: atom_id res chain seq x y z
N MET A 1 10.90 67.14 26.93
CA MET A 1 9.72 66.42 26.40
C MET A 1 10.03 64.93 26.52
N SER A 2 10.07 64.39 27.73
CA SER A 2 8.98 63.70 28.45
C SER A 2 8.24 62.64 27.62
N LEU A 3 8.61 61.39 27.90
CA LEU A 3 7.85 60.17 27.69
C LEU A 3 6.42 60.31 28.22
N THR A 4 5.44 59.71 27.54
CA THR A 4 4.34 59.04 28.23
C THR A 4 3.99 57.73 27.52
N CYS A 5 4.13 56.69 28.32
CA CYS A 5 3.69 55.32 28.12
C CYS A 5 2.16 55.29 28.21
N THR A 6 1.49 54.46 27.42
CA THR A 6 0.12 54.02 27.74
C THR A 6 0.04 52.52 27.56
N HIS A 7 0.07 51.84 28.70
CA HIS A 7 -0.30 50.44 28.88
C HIS A 7 -1.68 50.17 28.27
N ALA A 8 -1.75 49.17 27.39
CA ALA A 8 -2.98 48.44 27.14
C ALA A 8 -2.81 47.01 27.68
N SER A 9 -3.72 46.70 28.59
CA SER A 9 -3.88 45.50 29.41
C SER A 9 -3.45 44.17 28.78
N TYR A 10 -2.60 43.46 29.51
CA TYR A 10 -2.53 42.00 29.50
C TYR A 10 -3.93 41.42 29.70
N GLY A 11 -4.49 40.86 28.63
CA GLY A 11 -5.64 39.97 28.71
C GLY A 11 -5.23 38.71 29.47
N LYS A 12 -6.05 38.36 30.47
CA LYS A 12 -5.94 37.16 31.29
C LYS A 12 -5.64 35.93 30.44
N VAL A 13 -4.52 35.27 30.71
CA VAL A 13 -4.25 33.89 30.31
C VAL A 13 -5.36 33.04 30.94
N ASN A 14 -6.16 32.39 30.11
CA ASN A 14 -7.11 31.36 30.55
C ASN A 14 -6.29 30.12 30.95
N ILE A 15 -6.01 29.96 32.25
CA ILE A 15 -5.26 28.82 32.83
C ILE A 15 -6.20 27.59 32.99
N SER A 16 -7.24 27.44 32.16
CA SER A 16 -8.23 26.35 32.31
C SER A 16 -8.09 25.20 31.30
N SER A 17 -7.16 25.27 30.33
CA SER A 17 -7.05 24.25 29.27
C SER A 17 -6.10 23.09 29.58
N SER A 18 -5.04 23.31 30.36
CA SER A 18 -3.96 22.32 30.56
C SER A 18 -4.41 20.95 31.11
N PRO A 19 -5.32 20.85 32.11
CA PRO A 19 -5.76 19.56 32.63
C PRO A 19 -6.55 18.72 31.61
N VAL A 20 -7.44 19.37 30.85
CA VAL A 20 -8.25 18.73 29.81
C VAL A 20 -7.37 18.24 28.67
N GLN A 21 -6.40 19.07 28.25
CA GLN A 21 -5.43 18.70 27.23
C GLN A 21 -4.60 17.49 27.66
N ARG A 22 -4.16 17.45 28.92
CA ARG A 22 -3.39 16.32 29.48
C ARG A 22 -4.21 15.02 29.51
N GLU A 23 -5.47 15.11 29.91
CA GLU A 23 -6.38 13.96 29.87
C GLU A 23 -6.57 13.45 28.44
N ASN A 24 -6.83 14.35 27.50
CA ASN A 24 -7.06 14.01 26.09
C ASN A 24 -5.84 13.35 25.44
N ILE A 25 -4.63 13.90 25.59
CA ILE A 25 -3.41 13.26 25.04
C ILE A 25 -3.20 11.86 25.66
N GLY A 26 -3.53 11.70 26.94
CA GLY A 26 -3.44 10.40 27.63
C GLY A 26 -4.44 9.38 27.09
N LEU A 27 -5.67 9.80 26.79
CA LEU A 27 -6.69 8.96 26.16
C LEU A 27 -6.31 8.57 24.73
N GLN A 28 -5.80 9.52 23.95
CA GLN A 28 -5.30 9.26 22.60
C GLN A 28 -4.18 8.21 22.61
N ALA A 29 -3.22 8.31 23.55
CA ALA A 29 -2.14 7.32 23.67
C ALA A 29 -2.65 5.91 24.01
N LYS A 30 -3.66 5.82 24.89
CA LYS A 30 -4.30 4.54 25.22
C LYS A 30 -5.00 3.92 24.00
N ARG A 31 -5.74 4.74 23.24
CA ARG A 31 -6.42 4.29 22.01
C ARG A 31 -5.43 3.81 20.97
N LEU A 32 -4.36 4.57 20.71
CA LEU A 32 -3.32 4.16 19.77
C LEU A 32 -2.67 2.83 20.20
N GLY A 33 -2.36 2.69 21.49
CA GLY A 33 -1.81 1.44 22.04
C GLY A 33 -2.73 0.24 21.83
N TRP A 34 -4.04 0.44 22.02
CA TRP A 34 -5.04 -0.61 21.78
C TRP A 34 -5.22 -0.94 20.30
N LEU A 35 -5.37 0.06 19.44
CA LEU A 35 -5.62 -0.11 17.99
C LEU A 35 -4.43 -0.74 17.25
N LEU A 36 -3.19 -0.42 17.65
CA LEU A 36 -1.98 -0.98 17.04
C LEU A 36 -1.42 -2.20 17.78
N ASP A 37 -2.06 -2.64 18.86
CA ASP A 37 -1.57 -3.72 19.74
C ASP A 37 -0.10 -3.52 20.18
N ILE A 38 0.18 -2.32 20.71
CA ILE A 38 1.50 -1.92 21.21
C ILE A 38 1.42 -1.42 22.66
N PRO A 39 2.52 -1.53 23.44
CA PRO A 39 2.54 -1.01 24.79
C PRO A 39 2.29 0.50 24.84
N LEU A 40 1.62 0.95 25.92
CA LEU A 40 1.33 2.37 26.14
C LEU A 40 2.58 3.26 26.09
N THR A 41 3.74 2.75 26.53
CA THR A 41 5.01 3.47 26.44
C THR A 41 5.40 3.76 24.98
N SER A 42 5.24 2.80 24.08
CA SER A 42 5.53 3.00 22.65
C SER A 42 4.48 3.89 21.99
N ALA A 43 3.19 3.71 22.33
CA ALA A 43 2.12 4.56 21.81
C ALA A 43 2.31 6.04 22.17
N LYS A 44 2.73 6.32 23.42
CA LYS A 44 3.09 7.67 23.87
C LYS A 44 4.21 8.28 23.04
N GLU A 45 5.29 7.53 22.80
CA GLU A 45 6.42 8.02 22.00
C GLU A 45 6.04 8.23 20.52
N ILE A 46 5.20 7.36 19.94
CA ILE A 46 4.69 7.53 18.57
C ILE A 46 3.84 8.81 18.48
N LEU A 47 2.89 9.02 19.39
CA LEU A 47 2.06 10.22 19.39
C LEU A 47 2.88 11.49 19.56
N ALA A 48 3.81 11.48 20.52
CA ALA A 48 4.66 12.63 20.79
C ALA A 48 5.49 13.01 19.56
N ARG A 49 6.22 12.05 18.99
CA ARG A 49 7.17 12.31 17.89
C ARG A 49 6.51 12.51 16.54
N GLY A 50 5.44 11.77 16.25
CA GLY A 50 4.73 11.86 14.97
C GLY A 50 3.72 13.02 14.99
N PRO A 51 2.45 12.77 15.37
CA PRO A 51 1.39 13.76 15.29
C PRO A 51 1.68 15.09 16.01
N TYR A 52 2.23 15.03 17.23
CA TYR A 52 2.50 16.20 18.06
C TYR A 52 3.84 16.89 17.76
N ARG A 53 4.77 16.23 17.06
CA ARG A 53 6.10 16.74 16.68
C ARG A 53 6.94 17.24 17.88
N CYS A 54 6.91 16.49 18.97
CA CYS A 54 7.74 16.67 20.16
C CYS A 54 8.90 15.66 20.18
N ASP A 55 9.97 15.96 20.92
CA ASP A 55 11.14 15.08 20.96
C ASP A 55 10.85 13.77 21.73
N SER A 56 9.94 13.84 22.71
CA SER A 56 9.53 12.70 23.55
C SER A 56 8.17 12.96 24.20
N TRP A 57 7.60 11.93 24.83
CA TRP A 57 6.39 12.09 25.62
C TRP A 57 6.55 13.09 26.79
N ILE A 58 7.74 13.11 27.41
CA ILE A 58 8.06 14.01 28.53
C ILE A 58 8.07 15.48 28.05
N ASP A 59 8.61 15.73 26.85
CA ASP A 59 8.59 17.06 26.23
C ASP A 59 7.16 17.51 25.93
N LEU A 60 6.32 16.63 25.39
CA LEU A 60 4.90 16.93 25.14
C LEU A 60 4.16 17.30 26.44
N GLU A 61 4.29 16.49 27.49
CA GLU A 61 3.66 16.79 28.80
C GLU A 61 4.15 18.13 29.37
N SER A 62 5.46 18.38 29.32
CA SER A 62 6.05 19.62 29.81
C SER A 62 5.50 20.86 29.09
N ARG A 63 5.36 20.81 27.76
CA ARG A 63 4.82 21.92 26.98
C ARG A 63 3.33 22.17 27.26
N VAL A 64 2.54 21.11 27.49
CA VAL A 64 1.13 21.22 27.87
C VAL A 64 0.97 21.77 29.29
N ASP A 65 1.80 21.34 30.23
CA ASP A 65 1.77 21.78 31.63
C ASP A 65 2.23 23.24 31.80
N SER A 66 3.25 23.65 31.04
CA SER A 66 3.83 25.00 31.10
C SER A 66 3.07 26.03 30.28
N GLY A 67 2.04 25.63 29.52
CA GLY A 67 1.31 26.52 28.61
C GLY A 67 2.12 26.99 27.40
N MET A 68 3.23 26.32 27.08
CA MET A 68 4.07 26.58 25.90
C MET A 68 3.69 25.70 24.70
N ALA A 69 2.54 25.03 24.76
CA ALA A 69 2.03 24.20 23.68
C ALA A 69 1.85 25.06 22.41
N GLY A 70 2.45 24.64 21.30
CA GLY A 70 2.27 25.31 20.02
C GLY A 70 0.84 25.13 19.47
N PRO A 71 0.43 25.92 18.47
CA PRO A 71 -0.94 25.88 17.93
C PRO A 71 -1.41 24.48 17.52
N ARG A 72 -0.55 23.71 16.85
CA ARG A 72 -0.84 22.32 16.46
C ARG A 72 -1.14 21.43 17.67
N MET A 73 -0.33 21.50 18.71
CA MET A 73 -0.52 20.67 19.91
C MET A 73 -1.84 21.00 20.59
N ILE A 74 -2.15 22.30 20.69
CA ILE A 74 -3.41 22.78 21.25
C ILE A 74 -4.57 22.21 20.44
N SER A 75 -4.60 22.40 19.12
CA SER A 75 -5.65 21.88 18.25
C SER A 75 -5.80 20.36 18.38
N LEU A 76 -4.71 19.58 18.25
CA LEU A 76 -4.78 18.12 18.31
C LEU A 76 -5.23 17.58 19.67
N SER A 77 -4.85 18.25 20.77
CA SER A 77 -5.30 17.86 22.12
C SER A 77 -6.78 18.16 22.39
N LEU A 78 -7.48 18.86 21.49
CA LEU A 78 -8.87 19.32 21.68
C LEU A 78 -9.84 18.80 20.59
N VAL A 79 -9.44 17.85 19.74
CA VAL A 79 -10.21 17.34 18.57
C VAL A 79 -11.60 16.78 18.93
N GLY A 80 -11.82 16.35 20.17
CA GLY A 80 -13.14 15.90 20.65
C GLY A 80 -13.93 16.96 21.46
N SER A 81 -13.39 18.15 21.63
CA SER A 81 -13.93 19.18 22.54
C SER A 81 -14.23 20.50 21.84
N GLU A 82 -13.50 20.84 20.78
CA GLU A 82 -13.59 22.13 20.10
C GLU A 82 -13.83 21.94 18.58
N PRO A 83 -14.85 22.58 17.98
CA PRO A 83 -15.10 22.48 16.53
C PRO A 83 -13.92 22.93 15.67
N SER A 84 -13.20 23.97 16.09
CA SER A 84 -12.02 24.49 15.38
C SER A 84 -10.85 23.50 15.37
N ALA A 85 -10.71 22.69 16.43
CA ALA A 85 -9.74 21.62 16.52
C ALA A 85 -10.08 20.48 15.56
N MET A 86 -11.38 20.15 15.41
CA MET A 86 -11.83 19.18 14.43
C MET A 86 -11.52 19.62 13.00
N THR A 87 -11.79 20.88 12.64
CA THR A 87 -11.44 21.42 11.32
C THR A 87 -9.93 21.38 11.06
N PHE A 88 -9.11 21.69 12.07
CA PHE A 88 -7.66 21.53 11.97
C PHE A 88 -7.26 20.07 11.77
N PHE A 89 -7.86 19.14 12.50
CA PHE A 89 -7.58 17.72 12.38
C PHE A 89 -7.95 17.17 11.00
N ASP A 90 -9.15 17.46 10.50
CA ASP A 90 -9.61 16.98 9.18
C ASP A 90 -8.69 17.46 8.05
N SER A 91 -8.20 18.70 8.12
CA SER A 91 -7.26 19.26 7.14
C SER A 91 -5.83 18.70 7.23
N HIS A 92 -5.47 18.02 8.32
CA HIS A 92 -4.13 17.47 8.55
C HIS A 92 -4.14 15.94 8.75
N LEU A 93 -5.27 15.26 8.54
CA LEU A 93 -5.44 13.84 8.82
C LEU A 93 -4.42 12.98 8.05
N ASP A 94 -4.19 13.27 6.78
CA ASP A 94 -3.20 12.57 5.95
C ASP A 94 -1.78 12.70 6.50
N GLU A 95 -1.40 13.92 6.88
CA GLU A 95 -0.07 14.20 7.43
C GLU A 95 0.13 13.51 8.79
N ILE A 96 -0.93 13.46 9.61
CA ILE A 96 -0.95 12.76 10.90
C ILE A 96 -0.81 11.25 10.69
N ALA A 97 -1.60 10.66 9.79
CA ALA A 97 -1.50 9.25 9.43
C ALA A 97 -0.09 8.93 8.91
N GLU A 98 0.45 9.72 7.98
CA GLU A 98 1.80 9.55 7.46
C GLU A 98 2.84 9.62 8.59
N SER A 99 2.71 10.56 9.53
CA SER A 99 3.63 10.69 10.66
C SER A 99 3.66 9.46 11.58
N ILE A 100 2.52 8.78 11.77
CA ILE A 100 2.45 7.52 12.52
C ILE A 100 3.19 6.43 11.73
N SER A 101 2.91 6.30 10.43
CA SER A 101 3.53 5.28 9.58
C SER A 101 5.06 5.38 9.47
N ARG A 102 5.62 6.56 9.72
CA ARG A 102 7.07 6.80 9.70
C ARG A 102 7.78 6.25 10.94
N ILE A 103 7.04 5.90 12.00
CA ILE A 103 7.58 5.47 13.29
C ILE A 103 7.22 4.01 13.57
N VAL A 104 6.08 3.52 13.08
CA VAL A 104 5.61 2.15 13.33
C VAL A 104 5.11 1.49 12.05
N LEU A 105 5.38 0.20 11.91
CA LEU A 105 4.84 -0.67 10.88
C LEU A 105 3.39 -1.03 11.24
N THR A 106 2.50 -0.77 10.30
CA THR A 106 1.08 -1.10 10.40
C THR A 106 0.71 -2.09 9.30
N ASN A 107 -0.14 -3.07 9.62
CA ASN A 107 -0.78 -3.94 8.62
C ASN A 107 -1.99 -3.22 8.00
N SER A 108 -1.83 -1.93 7.73
CA SER A 108 -2.90 -1.07 7.24
C SER A 108 -2.34 -0.21 6.13
N ASN A 109 -3.08 -0.18 5.03
CA ASN A 109 -2.90 0.79 3.96
C ASN A 109 -3.28 2.21 4.44
N ARG A 110 -3.18 3.20 3.55
CA ARG A 110 -3.45 4.62 3.85
C ARG A 110 -4.86 4.85 4.37
N LEU A 111 -5.87 4.13 3.87
CA LEU A 111 -7.25 4.25 4.36
C LEU A 111 -7.33 3.78 5.81
N GLY A 112 -6.91 2.54 6.08
CA GLY A 112 -6.93 1.99 7.44
C GLY A 112 -6.14 2.83 8.43
N LEU A 113 -5.02 3.45 8.01
CA LEU A 113 -4.26 4.33 8.89
C LEU A 113 -4.98 5.66 9.18
N ARG A 114 -5.74 6.19 8.22
CA ARG A 114 -6.62 7.34 8.47
C ARG A 114 -7.75 6.99 9.43
N GLU A 115 -8.34 5.79 9.32
CA GLU A 115 -9.34 5.30 10.27
C GLU A 115 -8.76 5.23 11.69
N ILE A 116 -7.58 4.62 11.83
CA ILE A 116 -6.86 4.53 13.11
C ILE A 116 -6.59 5.92 13.66
N ALA A 117 -6.03 6.83 12.85
CA ALA A 117 -5.77 8.20 13.29
C ALA A 117 -7.08 8.90 13.72
N TYR A 118 -8.15 8.78 12.93
CA TYR A 118 -9.46 9.35 13.24
C TYR A 118 -9.98 8.85 14.60
N GLU A 119 -9.95 7.53 14.83
CA GLU A 119 -10.42 6.93 16.08
C GLU A 119 -9.53 7.30 17.27
N VAL A 120 -8.21 7.41 17.09
CA VAL A 120 -7.29 7.86 18.14
C VAL A 120 -7.68 9.25 18.65
N PHE A 121 -7.87 10.20 17.74
CA PHE A 121 -8.09 11.60 18.10
C PHE A 121 -9.54 11.90 18.51
N THR A 122 -10.53 11.29 17.85
CA THR A 122 -11.96 11.56 18.10
C THR A 122 -12.59 10.59 19.11
N GLY A 123 -12.07 9.36 19.21
CA GLY A 123 -12.70 8.26 19.94
C GLY A 123 -13.88 7.62 19.20
N GLN A 124 -14.09 7.96 17.92
CA GLN A 124 -15.14 7.41 17.09
C GLN A 124 -14.53 6.68 15.90
N ARG A 125 -15.08 5.51 15.57
CA ARG A 125 -14.69 4.80 14.35
C ARG A 125 -15.39 5.46 13.15
N LYS A 126 -14.63 5.74 12.11
CA LYS A 126 -15.12 6.22 10.81
C LYS A 126 -14.48 5.36 9.73
N GLU A 127 -15.30 4.71 8.92
CA GLU A 127 -14.84 3.98 7.73
C GLU A 127 -14.40 4.97 6.66
N MET A 128 -13.24 4.73 6.06
CA MET A 128 -12.67 5.58 5.02
C MET A 128 -12.80 4.90 3.66
N SER A 129 -13.18 5.67 2.66
CA SER A 129 -13.36 5.22 1.29
C SER A 129 -12.23 5.73 0.38
N LEU A 130 -12.13 5.20 -0.84
CA LEU A 130 -11.20 5.75 -1.83
C LEU A 130 -11.40 7.25 -2.08
N ALA A 131 -12.64 7.76 -1.95
CA ALA A 131 -12.94 9.17 -2.14
C ALA A 131 -12.32 10.08 -1.06
N ASP A 132 -11.93 9.51 0.08
CA ASP A 132 -11.24 10.24 1.12
C ASP A 132 -9.76 10.50 0.76
N VAL A 133 -9.15 9.68 -0.12
CA VAL A 133 -7.70 9.74 -0.44
C VAL A 133 -7.38 10.02 -1.91
N LEU A 134 -8.33 9.80 -2.82
CA LEU A 134 -8.16 10.02 -4.26
C LEU A 134 -8.89 11.29 -4.72
N PRO A 135 -8.36 12.01 -5.73
CA PRO A 135 -9.11 13.05 -6.42
C PRO A 135 -10.40 12.46 -7.00
N SER A 136 -11.50 13.22 -6.94
CA SER A 136 -12.81 12.75 -7.40
C SER A 136 -13.58 13.81 -8.18
N VAL A 137 -14.35 13.34 -9.16
CA VAL A 137 -15.36 14.12 -9.90
C VAL A 137 -16.72 13.45 -9.76
N PRO A 138 -17.82 14.23 -9.83
CA PRO A 138 -19.16 13.65 -9.87
C PRO A 138 -19.35 12.74 -11.09
N GLU A 139 -20.41 11.94 -11.03
CA GLU A 139 -20.86 11.15 -12.18
C GLU A 139 -21.20 12.04 -13.38
N PHE A 140 -20.94 11.55 -14.59
CA PHE A 140 -21.20 12.27 -15.83
C PHE A 140 -22.57 11.95 -16.40
N ASP A 141 -23.13 12.93 -17.11
CA ASP A 141 -24.22 12.69 -18.05
C ASP A 141 -23.65 12.04 -19.32
N TRP A 142 -23.59 10.70 -19.33
CA TRP A 142 -23.04 9.94 -20.45
C TRP A 142 -23.92 10.06 -21.71
N GLU A 143 -23.28 10.39 -22.83
CA GLU A 143 -23.92 10.48 -24.15
C GLU A 143 -23.83 9.12 -24.86
N PRO A 144 -24.95 8.51 -25.30
CA PRO A 144 -24.90 7.25 -26.05
C PRO A 144 -24.23 7.46 -27.41
N ALA A 145 -23.27 6.59 -27.75
CA ALA A 145 -22.59 6.61 -29.04
C ALA A 145 -23.47 6.08 -30.17
N LYS A 146 -24.54 5.32 -29.84
CA LYS A 146 -25.42 4.63 -30.79
C LYS A 146 -24.65 3.68 -31.72
N LEU A 147 -23.68 2.96 -31.14
CA LEU A 147 -22.91 1.91 -31.80
C LEU A 147 -23.47 0.55 -31.40
N GLY A 148 -24.04 -0.18 -32.35
CA GLY A 148 -24.68 -1.48 -32.10
C GLY A 148 -26.16 -1.41 -31.72
N PRO A 149 -26.75 -2.57 -31.36
CA PRO A 149 -28.19 -2.69 -31.10
C PRO A 149 -28.64 -1.99 -29.81
N ASP A 150 -27.75 -1.90 -28.81
CA ASP A 150 -27.98 -1.10 -27.60
C ASP A 150 -27.23 0.25 -27.72
N PRO A 151 -27.93 1.39 -27.63
CA PRO A 151 -27.29 2.70 -27.75
C PRO A 151 -26.27 3.03 -26.65
N TYR A 152 -26.30 2.33 -25.52
CA TYR A 152 -25.42 2.49 -24.37
C TYR A 152 -24.30 1.45 -24.31
N ALA A 153 -24.16 0.56 -25.29
CA ALA A 153 -23.00 -0.34 -25.37
C ALA A 153 -21.68 0.44 -25.41
N VAL A 154 -21.69 1.60 -26.05
CA VAL A 154 -20.60 2.58 -26.04
C VAL A 154 -21.17 3.95 -25.68
N MET A 155 -20.51 4.66 -24.78
CA MET A 155 -20.90 6.01 -24.35
C MET A 155 -19.72 6.95 -24.35
N PHE A 156 -20.01 8.25 -24.40
CA PHE A 156 -19.01 9.29 -24.32
C PHE A 156 -19.33 10.30 -23.23
N ALA A 157 -18.28 10.85 -22.63
CA ALA A 157 -18.38 11.97 -21.71
C ALA A 157 -17.18 12.90 -21.90
N THR A 158 -17.17 14.02 -21.20
CA THR A 158 -16.08 14.98 -21.22
C THR A 158 -15.71 15.37 -19.80
N VAL A 159 -14.41 15.38 -19.50
CA VAL A 159 -13.86 15.78 -18.20
C VAL A 159 -12.70 16.75 -18.40
N SER A 160 -12.47 17.64 -17.45
CA SER A 160 -11.27 18.47 -17.40
C SER A 160 -10.34 17.93 -16.31
N VAL A 161 -9.08 17.71 -16.63
CA VAL A 161 -8.04 17.31 -15.67
C VAL A 161 -6.94 18.36 -15.75
N ASN A 162 -6.66 19.06 -14.64
CA ASN A 162 -5.72 20.18 -14.60
C ASN A 162 -5.97 21.24 -15.70
N GLY A 163 -7.25 21.49 -16.02
CA GLY A 163 -7.65 22.43 -17.08
C GLY A 163 -7.53 21.91 -18.52
N ILE A 164 -7.09 20.65 -18.72
CA ILE A 164 -7.05 19.99 -20.03
C ILE A 164 -8.34 19.20 -20.21
N ALA A 165 -9.07 19.47 -21.30
CA ALA A 165 -10.31 18.74 -21.61
C ALA A 165 -10.00 17.37 -22.24
N PHE A 166 -10.64 16.32 -21.76
CA PHE A 166 -10.57 14.95 -22.25
C PHE A 166 -11.91 14.50 -22.79
N ARG A 167 -11.91 13.80 -23.92
CA ARG A 167 -13.05 12.97 -24.33
C ARG A 167 -12.86 11.60 -23.71
N LEU A 168 -13.87 11.15 -22.95
CA LEU A 168 -13.93 9.81 -22.39
C LEU A 168 -14.78 8.92 -23.29
N VAL A 169 -14.37 7.66 -23.42
CA VAL A 169 -15.06 6.58 -24.12
C VAL A 169 -15.26 5.45 -23.13
N ALA A 170 -16.52 5.17 -22.80
CA ALA A 170 -16.91 4.04 -21.96
C ALA A 170 -17.43 2.91 -22.84
N THR A 171 -16.83 1.73 -22.76
CA THR A 171 -17.25 0.52 -23.50
C THR A 171 -17.78 -0.50 -22.50
N ARG A 172 -19.01 -0.97 -22.70
CA ARG A 172 -19.66 -1.91 -21.78
C ARG A 172 -19.02 -3.29 -21.90
N ILE A 173 -18.57 -3.85 -20.79
CA ILE A 173 -17.81 -5.10 -20.76
C ILE A 173 -18.53 -6.17 -19.95
N TYR A 174 -18.37 -7.43 -20.32
CA TYR A 174 -18.91 -8.54 -19.55
C TYR A 174 -18.01 -8.83 -18.35
N VAL A 175 -18.49 -8.54 -17.13
CA VAL A 175 -17.77 -8.82 -15.88
C VAL A 175 -18.78 -9.30 -14.82
N PRO A 176 -19.12 -10.60 -14.79
CA PRO A 176 -20.26 -11.14 -14.05
C PRO A 176 -20.17 -10.88 -12.55
N ARG A 177 -18.97 -10.80 -11.97
CA ARG A 177 -18.73 -10.42 -10.56
C ARG A 177 -19.37 -9.08 -10.13
N TYR A 178 -19.65 -8.19 -11.08
CA TYR A 178 -20.28 -6.89 -10.84
C TYR A 178 -21.78 -6.88 -11.18
N PHE A 179 -22.37 -8.03 -11.51
CA PHE A 179 -23.80 -8.15 -11.69
C PHE A 179 -24.51 -8.39 -10.37
N GLU A 180 -25.72 -7.83 -10.25
CA GLU A 180 -26.62 -8.14 -9.17
C GLU A 180 -27.38 -9.43 -9.52
N PHE A 181 -27.01 -10.52 -8.84
CA PHE A 181 -27.70 -11.81 -8.92
C PHE A 181 -28.68 -11.98 -7.75
N ASP A 182 -29.69 -12.83 -7.98
CA ASP A 182 -30.65 -13.21 -6.94
C ASP A 182 -29.94 -13.98 -5.80
N SER A 183 -30.43 -13.84 -4.57
CA SER A 183 -29.84 -14.47 -3.37
C SER A 183 -29.81 -16.00 -3.38
N GLU A 184 -30.47 -16.62 -4.37
CA GLU A 184 -30.51 -18.07 -4.58
C GLU A 184 -29.22 -18.60 -5.23
N ILE A 185 -28.42 -17.74 -5.88
CA ILE A 185 -27.12 -18.13 -6.42
C ILE A 185 -26.10 -18.20 -5.27
N SER A 186 -25.72 -19.42 -4.88
CA SER A 186 -24.70 -19.65 -3.86
C SER A 186 -23.27 -19.73 -4.41
N SER A 187 -23.14 -19.89 -5.73
CA SER A 187 -21.86 -20.03 -6.44
C SER A 187 -21.19 -18.67 -6.63
N ASP A 188 -19.85 -18.65 -6.67
CA ASP A 188 -19.09 -17.42 -6.93
C ASP A 188 -19.34 -16.94 -8.37
N PRO A 189 -19.83 -15.69 -8.57
CA PRO A 189 -19.99 -15.09 -9.90
C PRO A 189 -18.75 -15.14 -10.80
N ASP A 190 -17.55 -15.17 -10.22
CA ASP A 190 -16.28 -15.30 -10.96
C ASP A 190 -16.26 -16.59 -11.82
N LEU A 191 -17.01 -17.63 -11.44
CA LEU A 191 -17.11 -18.87 -12.22
C LEU A 191 -17.77 -18.68 -13.59
N ALA A 192 -18.58 -17.63 -13.76
CA ALA A 192 -19.22 -17.30 -15.03
C ALA A 192 -18.32 -16.44 -15.93
N GLU A 193 -17.03 -16.31 -15.64
CA GLU A 193 -16.05 -15.64 -16.50
C GLU A 193 -15.50 -16.62 -17.56
N PRO A 194 -15.57 -16.30 -18.86
CA PRO A 194 -15.02 -17.16 -19.89
C PRO A 194 -13.49 -17.08 -19.90
N LEU A 195 -12.84 -18.11 -20.44
CA LEU A 195 -11.40 -18.04 -20.72
C LEU A 195 -11.09 -17.04 -21.84
N GLY A 196 -10.03 -16.25 -21.67
CA GLY A 196 -9.49 -15.36 -22.71
C GLY A 196 -9.79 -13.88 -22.47
N LYS A 197 -9.99 -13.13 -23.57
CA LYS A 197 -10.10 -11.67 -23.54
C LYS A 197 -11.47 -11.18 -23.06
N LEU A 198 -11.48 -10.00 -22.42
CA LEU A 198 -12.70 -9.29 -22.05
C LEU A 198 -13.63 -9.11 -23.25
N ARG A 199 -14.93 -9.35 -23.04
CA ARG A 199 -15.95 -9.26 -24.08
C ARG A 199 -16.74 -7.96 -23.97
N ILE A 200 -17.06 -7.36 -25.11
CA ILE A 200 -17.95 -6.20 -25.18
C ILE A 200 -19.40 -6.68 -25.20
N MET A 201 -20.25 -6.10 -24.35
CA MET A 201 -21.68 -6.39 -24.31
C MET A 201 -22.44 -5.44 -25.25
N TRP A 202 -22.59 -5.85 -26.51
CA TRP A 202 -23.22 -5.03 -27.55
C TRP A 202 -24.75 -5.00 -27.47
N SER A 203 -25.36 -6.11 -27.06
CA SER A 203 -26.81 -6.26 -26.89
C SER A 203 -27.27 -6.04 -25.44
N ASP A 204 -28.56 -6.26 -25.17
CA ASP A 204 -29.22 -6.06 -23.88
C ASP A 204 -28.44 -6.70 -22.71
N PRO A 205 -28.00 -5.92 -21.70
CA PRO A 205 -27.29 -6.42 -20.54
C PRO A 205 -28.00 -7.54 -19.79
N SER A 206 -29.33 -7.50 -19.79
CA SER A 206 -30.16 -8.47 -19.09
C SER A 206 -29.93 -9.88 -19.65
N ALA A 207 -29.79 -10.01 -20.98
CA ALA A 207 -29.54 -11.30 -21.62
C ALA A 207 -28.17 -11.89 -21.25
N TRP A 208 -27.14 -11.05 -21.07
CA TRP A 208 -25.82 -11.49 -20.63
C TRP A 208 -25.82 -11.91 -19.16
N ARG A 209 -26.53 -11.15 -18.31
CA ARG A 209 -26.73 -11.51 -16.90
C ARG A 209 -27.49 -12.82 -16.77
N ASP A 210 -28.58 -12.99 -17.53
CA ASP A 210 -29.41 -14.18 -17.50
C ASP A 210 -28.65 -15.42 -18.00
N ALA A 211 -27.74 -15.26 -18.97
CA ALA A 211 -26.82 -16.31 -19.40
C ALA A 211 -25.85 -16.73 -18.26
N ALA A 212 -25.26 -15.75 -17.57
CA ALA A 212 -24.41 -16.02 -16.40
C ALA A 212 -25.19 -16.71 -15.28
N GLN A 213 -26.41 -16.24 -14.98
CA GLN A 213 -27.30 -16.82 -13.98
C GLN A 213 -27.69 -18.26 -14.34
N ALA A 214 -28.03 -18.52 -15.60
CA ALA A 214 -28.34 -19.88 -16.06
C ALA A 214 -27.16 -20.83 -15.85
N PHE A 215 -25.94 -20.38 -16.16
CA PHE A 215 -24.72 -21.15 -15.93
C PHE A 215 -24.50 -21.42 -14.43
N LEU A 216 -24.55 -20.38 -13.58
CA LEU A 216 -24.32 -20.49 -12.13
C LEU A 216 -25.38 -21.33 -11.39
N CYS A 217 -26.58 -21.45 -11.95
CA CYS A 217 -27.66 -22.30 -11.41
C CYS A 217 -27.58 -23.75 -11.90
N THR A 218 -26.60 -24.11 -12.73
CA THR A 218 -26.46 -25.49 -13.21
C THR A 218 -25.97 -26.39 -12.07
N PRO A 219 -26.55 -27.59 -11.86
CA PRO A 219 -26.13 -28.48 -10.78
C PRO A 219 -24.64 -28.84 -10.84
N ASP A 220 -23.98 -28.90 -9.67
CA ASP A 220 -22.54 -29.19 -9.54
C ASP A 220 -22.10 -30.54 -10.16
N ASP A 221 -23.04 -31.47 -10.40
CA ASP A 221 -22.79 -32.77 -11.02
C ASP A 221 -22.81 -32.75 -12.56
N ASP A 222 -23.17 -31.63 -13.19
CA ASP A 222 -23.14 -31.44 -14.64
C ASP A 222 -21.82 -30.81 -15.10
N TRP A 223 -20.77 -31.63 -15.10
CA TRP A 223 -19.41 -31.26 -15.53
C TRP A 223 -19.31 -30.93 -17.03
N GLU A 224 -20.38 -31.10 -17.81
CA GLU A 224 -20.46 -30.74 -19.24
C GLU A 224 -21.12 -29.37 -19.47
N ALA A 225 -21.56 -28.68 -18.41
CA ALA A 225 -22.18 -27.36 -18.53
C ALA A 225 -21.19 -26.33 -19.09
N GLU A 226 -21.48 -25.80 -20.29
CA GLU A 226 -20.70 -24.73 -20.91
C GLU A 226 -21.41 -23.39 -20.76
N LEU A 227 -20.66 -22.32 -20.47
CA LEU A 227 -21.18 -20.96 -20.44
C LEU A 227 -21.53 -20.51 -21.87
N VAL A 228 -22.83 -20.40 -22.15
CA VAL A 228 -23.35 -19.93 -23.43
C VAL A 228 -23.70 -18.44 -23.35
N LEU A 229 -22.81 -17.59 -23.83
CA LEU A 229 -23.02 -16.14 -23.92
C LEU A 229 -23.79 -15.75 -25.19
N PRO A 230 -24.51 -14.61 -25.20
CA PRO A 230 -25.20 -14.12 -26.40
C PRO A 230 -24.28 -14.02 -27.63
N GLU A 231 -24.78 -14.45 -28.79
CA GLU A 231 -24.07 -14.31 -30.06
C GLU A 231 -24.20 -12.89 -30.61
N GLU A 232 -23.08 -12.23 -30.87
CA GLU A 232 -23.03 -10.86 -31.38
C GLU A 232 -22.55 -10.83 -32.84
N HIS A 233 -23.38 -10.26 -33.72
CA HIS A 233 -23.02 -10.03 -35.12
C HIS A 233 -22.58 -8.58 -35.29
N LEU A 234 -21.26 -8.37 -35.44
CA LEU A 234 -20.69 -7.03 -35.53
C LEU A 234 -20.87 -6.45 -36.94
N ASP A 235 -21.43 -5.25 -37.03
CA ASP A 235 -21.34 -4.43 -38.24
C ASP A 235 -19.92 -3.81 -38.38
N GLU A 236 -19.68 -3.07 -39.47
CA GLU A 236 -18.37 -2.46 -39.74
C GLU A 236 -17.94 -1.47 -38.64
N ALA A 237 -18.87 -0.69 -38.08
CA ALA A 237 -18.58 0.30 -37.05
C ALA A 237 -18.28 -0.37 -35.70
N MET A 238 -19.06 -1.40 -35.35
CA MET A 238 -18.85 -2.24 -34.18
C MET A 238 -17.52 -2.98 -34.27
N ALA A 239 -17.18 -3.56 -35.44
CA ALA A 239 -15.91 -4.24 -35.65
C ALA A 239 -14.71 -3.28 -35.54
N LYS A 240 -14.82 -2.07 -36.10
CA LYS A 240 -13.80 -1.02 -35.97
C LYS A 240 -13.61 -0.61 -34.50
N HIS A 241 -14.70 -0.43 -33.75
CA HIS A 241 -14.63 -0.11 -32.33
C HIS A 241 -14.05 -1.27 -31.52
N ALA A 242 -14.46 -2.52 -31.76
CA ALA A 242 -13.93 -3.70 -31.08
C ALA A 242 -12.40 -3.84 -31.29
N SER A 243 -11.92 -3.59 -32.51
CA SER A 243 -10.48 -3.60 -32.81
C SER A 243 -9.72 -2.47 -32.10
N TRP A 244 -10.30 -1.27 -32.04
CA TRP A 244 -9.73 -0.16 -31.26
C TRP A 244 -9.69 -0.51 -29.77
N PHE A 245 -10.78 -1.04 -29.22
CA PHE A 245 -10.91 -1.42 -27.81
C PHE A 245 -9.87 -2.48 -27.44
N GLU A 246 -9.68 -3.50 -28.28
CA GLU A 246 -8.64 -4.52 -28.08
C GLU A 246 -7.24 -3.91 -28.10
N GLY A 247 -6.97 -2.97 -29.01
CA GLY A 247 -5.71 -2.23 -29.06
C GLY A 247 -5.48 -1.37 -27.81
N ALA A 248 -6.49 -0.65 -27.35
CA ALA A 248 -6.41 0.19 -26.14
C ALA A 248 -6.24 -0.68 -24.88
N MET A 249 -6.97 -1.79 -24.77
CA MET A 249 -6.81 -2.74 -23.66
C MET A 249 -5.44 -3.38 -23.61
N SER A 250 -4.75 -3.55 -24.74
CA SER A 250 -3.38 -4.07 -24.76
C SER A 250 -2.36 -3.17 -24.03
N THR A 251 -2.69 -1.89 -23.79
CA THR A 251 -1.86 -0.98 -22.98
C THR A 251 -2.11 -1.14 -21.49
N VAL A 252 -3.16 -1.86 -21.08
CA VAL A 252 -3.51 -2.07 -19.67
C VAL A 252 -2.97 -3.46 -19.27
N ALA A 253 -1.79 -3.48 -18.68
CA ALA A 253 -1.00 -4.69 -18.43
C ALA A 253 -1.83 -5.89 -17.94
N ARG A 254 -2.06 -6.86 -18.83
CA ARG A 254 -2.78 -8.14 -18.60
C ARG A 254 -4.23 -8.01 -18.14
N ALA A 255 -4.77 -6.80 -18.08
CA ALA A 255 -6.15 -6.52 -17.74
C ALA A 255 -7.10 -6.70 -18.95
N ASP A 256 -6.57 -7.08 -20.12
CA ASP A 256 -7.34 -7.41 -21.31
C ASP A 256 -7.98 -8.81 -21.25
N GLN A 257 -7.71 -9.58 -20.18
CA GLN A 257 -8.16 -10.96 -19.97
C GLN A 257 -8.84 -11.15 -18.62
N TYR A 258 -9.72 -12.15 -18.54
CA TYR A 258 -10.22 -12.63 -17.26
C TYR A 258 -9.09 -13.33 -16.49
N THR A 259 -8.88 -12.94 -15.25
CA THR A 259 -7.75 -13.41 -14.43
C THR A 259 -8.19 -13.57 -12.99
N ASP A 260 -7.61 -14.54 -12.30
CA ASP A 260 -7.80 -14.72 -10.85
C ASP A 260 -6.91 -13.82 -10.00
N ASP A 261 -5.94 -13.15 -10.62
CA ASP A 261 -5.02 -12.26 -9.91
C ASP A 261 -5.70 -10.90 -9.62
N PRO A 262 -6.01 -10.59 -8.35
CA PRO A 262 -6.69 -9.35 -7.99
C PRO A 262 -5.91 -8.08 -8.34
N GLU A 263 -4.58 -8.14 -8.47
CA GLU A 263 -3.76 -6.98 -8.84
C GLU A 263 -3.81 -6.72 -10.36
N GLU A 264 -3.93 -7.76 -11.18
CA GLU A 264 -4.04 -7.66 -12.64
C GLU A 264 -5.49 -7.42 -13.11
N ARG A 265 -6.49 -7.69 -12.26
CA ARG A 265 -7.91 -7.47 -12.58
C ARG A 265 -8.23 -5.99 -12.85
N LEU A 266 -9.01 -5.75 -13.91
CA LEU A 266 -9.62 -4.46 -14.21
C LEU A 266 -10.73 -4.16 -13.19
N VAL A 267 -10.76 -2.91 -12.71
CA VAL A 267 -11.87 -2.39 -11.91
C VAL A 267 -12.76 -1.54 -12.81
N PRO A 268 -13.99 -1.99 -13.15
CA PRO A 268 -14.84 -1.27 -14.07
C PRO A 268 -15.44 -0.03 -13.42
N TYR A 269 -15.76 0.94 -14.27
CA TYR A 269 -16.68 2.00 -13.94
C TYR A 269 -18.11 1.43 -13.93
N LEU A 270 -18.81 1.49 -12.79
CA LEU A 270 -20.21 1.04 -12.73
C LEU A 270 -21.16 2.22 -12.80
N CYS A 271 -22.20 2.09 -13.62
CA CYS A 271 -23.34 2.97 -13.62
C CYS A 271 -24.63 2.16 -13.83
N SER A 272 -25.78 2.85 -13.89
CA SER A 272 -27.08 2.21 -14.11
C SER A 272 -27.19 1.35 -15.37
N GLN A 273 -26.28 1.51 -16.34
CA GLN A 273 -26.28 0.77 -17.61
C GLN A 273 -25.36 -0.47 -17.59
N GLY A 274 -24.63 -0.70 -16.50
CA GLY A 274 -23.73 -1.84 -16.31
C GLY A 274 -22.27 -1.45 -16.08
N PRO A 275 -21.35 -2.43 -16.16
CA PRO A 275 -19.90 -2.22 -16.03
C PRO A 275 -19.24 -1.76 -17.33
N TYR A 276 -18.38 -0.75 -17.24
CA TYR A 276 -17.67 -0.17 -18.37
C TYR A 276 -16.16 -0.09 -18.15
N ALA A 277 -15.40 -0.36 -19.21
CA ALA A 277 -14.01 0.07 -19.32
C ALA A 277 -13.96 1.48 -19.91
N VAL A 278 -13.30 2.41 -19.20
CA VAL A 278 -13.24 3.83 -19.57
C VAL A 278 -11.84 4.20 -20.02
N PHE A 279 -11.73 4.65 -21.26
CA PHE A 279 -10.53 5.31 -21.79
C PHE A 279 -10.80 6.79 -22.01
N GLY A 280 -9.75 7.61 -22.02
CA GLY A 280 -9.87 9.02 -22.30
C GLY A 280 -8.63 9.63 -22.92
N PHE A 281 -8.82 10.64 -23.75
CA PHE A 281 -7.73 11.32 -24.45
C PHE A 281 -7.97 12.83 -24.51
N PRO A 282 -6.90 13.64 -24.50
CA PRO A 282 -7.01 15.09 -24.53
C PRO A 282 -7.60 15.58 -25.86
N MET A 283 -8.42 16.62 -25.82
CA MET A 283 -9.03 17.24 -27.00
C MET A 283 -8.25 18.46 -27.49
N ALA A 284 -8.15 18.63 -28.82
CA ALA A 284 -7.44 19.73 -29.50
C ALA A 284 -7.98 21.13 -29.18
N SER A 285 -9.27 21.24 -28.91
CA SER A 285 -9.94 22.49 -28.61
C SER A 285 -10.22 22.60 -27.12
N GLN A 286 -9.67 23.63 -26.46
CA GLN A 286 -10.27 24.13 -25.24
C GLN A 286 -11.72 24.47 -25.58
N LEU A 287 -12.67 23.80 -24.92
CA LEU A 287 -14.09 23.99 -25.14
C LEU A 287 -14.42 25.47 -25.00
N GLY A 288 -14.55 26.18 -26.13
CA GLY A 288 -15.03 27.57 -26.20
C GLY A 288 -16.53 27.68 -25.91
N GLY A 289 -17.08 26.78 -25.09
CA GLY A 289 -18.49 26.64 -24.81
C GLY A 289 -18.78 26.76 -23.31
N THR A 290 -19.87 27.45 -23.01
CA THR A 290 -20.42 27.79 -21.68
C THR A 290 -20.90 26.60 -20.83
N VAL A 291 -20.54 25.35 -21.17
CA VAL A 291 -20.93 24.17 -20.39
C VAL A 291 -19.85 23.91 -19.33
N PRO A 292 -20.17 23.97 -18.02
CA PRO A 292 -19.23 23.64 -16.98
C PRO A 292 -18.83 22.16 -17.11
N VAL A 293 -17.60 21.91 -17.53
CA VAL A 293 -17.00 20.58 -17.54
C VAL A 293 -16.51 20.29 -16.11
N PRO A 294 -16.81 19.12 -15.53
CA PRO A 294 -16.24 18.75 -14.23
C PRO A 294 -14.71 18.78 -14.32
N ASN A 295 -14.08 19.52 -13.40
CA ASN A 295 -12.63 19.62 -13.33
C ASN A 295 -12.10 18.89 -12.10
N VAL A 296 -10.99 18.17 -12.28
CA VAL A 296 -10.20 17.59 -11.20
C VAL A 296 -8.77 18.06 -11.28
N ASP A 297 -8.23 18.43 -10.12
CA ASP A 297 -6.83 18.79 -9.98
C ASP A 297 -6.05 17.57 -9.50
N CYS A 298 -5.12 17.12 -10.34
CA CYS A 298 -4.26 15.97 -10.12
C CYS A 298 -2.81 16.46 -9.90
N GLN A 299 -2.10 15.83 -8.96
CA GLN A 299 -0.70 16.15 -8.70
C GLN A 299 0.17 15.38 -9.71
N LEU A 300 0.51 16.03 -10.81
CA LEU A 300 1.40 15.46 -11.81
C LEU A 300 2.86 15.65 -11.35
N SER A 301 3.63 14.57 -11.36
CA SER A 301 5.08 14.61 -11.16
C SER A 301 5.79 15.01 -12.46
N ASP A 302 7.04 15.47 -12.35
CA ASP A 302 7.86 15.81 -13.52
C ASP A 302 8.35 14.56 -14.28
N THR A 303 8.05 13.34 -13.80
CA THR A 303 8.50 12.05 -14.35
C THR A 303 7.34 11.19 -14.83
N HIS A 304 7.62 10.14 -15.61
CA HIS A 304 6.62 9.13 -15.99
C HIS A 304 5.94 8.54 -14.76
N ASP A 305 4.62 8.62 -14.69
CA ASP A 305 3.87 8.16 -13.52
C ASP A 305 2.37 8.03 -13.84
N ARG A 306 1.61 7.54 -12.86
CA ARG A 306 0.18 7.26 -12.98
C ARG A 306 -0.53 7.57 -11.67
N GLN A 307 -1.77 8.04 -11.78
CA GLN A 307 -2.57 8.42 -10.62
C GLN A 307 -4.02 7.97 -10.80
N PRO A 308 -4.55 7.13 -9.88
CA PRO A 308 -5.98 6.86 -9.81
C PRO A 308 -6.78 8.10 -9.43
N LEU A 309 -7.93 8.26 -10.05
CA LEU A 309 -8.95 9.26 -9.72
C LEU A 309 -10.34 8.61 -9.79
N LEU A 310 -11.32 9.19 -9.12
CA LEU A 310 -12.68 8.66 -9.08
C LEU A 310 -13.63 9.47 -9.96
N ILE A 311 -14.44 8.78 -10.75
CA ILE A 311 -15.59 9.33 -11.48
C ILE A 311 -16.85 8.73 -10.87
N GLY A 312 -17.71 9.56 -10.28
CA GLY A 312 -18.93 9.06 -9.63
C GLY A 312 -18.66 8.03 -8.53
N GLY A 313 -17.49 8.09 -7.90
CA GLY A 313 -17.04 7.11 -6.90
C GLY A 313 -16.27 5.89 -7.45
N TRP A 314 -16.19 5.71 -8.77
CA TRP A 314 -15.53 4.57 -9.40
C TRP A 314 -14.15 4.94 -9.97
N PRO A 315 -13.14 4.07 -9.80
CA PRO A 315 -11.77 4.42 -10.17
C PRO A 315 -11.50 4.31 -11.66
N VAL A 316 -10.75 5.30 -12.17
CA VAL A 316 -10.01 5.26 -13.43
C VAL A 316 -8.57 5.69 -13.16
N CYS A 317 -7.66 5.45 -14.10
CA CYS A 317 -6.26 5.81 -13.94
C CYS A 317 -5.85 6.85 -14.99
N LEU A 318 -5.28 7.96 -14.52
CA LEU A 318 -4.61 8.95 -15.37
C LEU A 318 -3.14 8.56 -15.49
N GLU A 319 -2.62 8.45 -16.71
CA GLU A 319 -1.20 8.18 -16.97
C GLU A 319 -0.56 9.31 -17.75
N TRP A 320 0.70 9.63 -17.42
CA TRP A 320 1.48 10.62 -18.15
C TRP A 320 2.93 10.19 -18.39
N TYR A 321 3.47 10.65 -19.52
CA TYR A 321 4.83 10.32 -19.95
C TYR A 321 5.55 11.55 -20.47
N GLU A 322 6.78 11.78 -20.05
CA GLU A 322 7.63 12.81 -20.66
C GLU A 322 7.94 12.46 -22.13
N VAL A 323 7.75 13.40 -23.05
CA VAL A 323 8.00 13.21 -24.47
C VAL A 323 9.22 14.01 -24.90
N GLY A 324 10.30 13.31 -25.28
CA GLY A 324 11.52 13.94 -25.79
C GLY A 324 12.58 14.27 -24.73
N GLY A 325 12.38 13.86 -23.47
CA GLY A 325 13.45 13.79 -22.47
C GLY A 325 14.46 12.70 -22.87
N LEU A 326 15.75 13.00 -22.78
CA LEU A 326 16.89 12.15 -23.16
C LEU A 326 16.99 10.87 -22.29
N SER A 327 16.10 9.92 -22.51
CA SER A 327 16.30 8.53 -22.09
C SER A 327 16.35 7.65 -23.34
N GLU A 328 17.40 7.84 -24.15
CA GLU A 328 17.70 6.94 -25.27
C GLU A 328 17.88 5.51 -24.71
N GLY A 329 16.89 4.64 -24.94
CA GLY A 329 17.00 3.19 -24.70
C GLY A 329 16.33 2.65 -23.43
N GLY A 330 15.28 3.28 -22.92
CA GLY A 330 14.51 2.76 -21.79
C GLY A 330 13.39 1.78 -22.19
N ASP A 331 13.05 0.84 -21.30
CA ASP A 331 11.93 -0.13 -21.45
C ASP A 331 10.56 0.53 -21.72
N PHE A 332 10.44 1.85 -21.55
CA PHE A 332 9.20 2.60 -21.74
C PHE A 332 8.95 3.07 -23.17
N ASP A 333 9.94 3.10 -24.06
CA ASP A 333 9.78 3.64 -25.42
C ASP A 333 8.80 2.80 -26.27
N GLU A 334 8.86 1.47 -26.12
CA GLU A 334 7.94 0.54 -26.78
C GLU A 334 6.51 0.72 -26.27
N TYR A 335 6.34 0.86 -24.95
CA TYR A 335 5.04 1.12 -24.34
C TYR A 335 4.44 2.47 -24.78
N ILE A 336 5.23 3.54 -24.77
CA ILE A 336 4.80 4.87 -25.22
C ILE A 336 4.38 4.84 -26.70
N SER A 337 5.12 4.10 -27.52
CA SER A 337 4.78 3.92 -28.94
C SER A 337 3.46 3.17 -29.10
N LEU A 338 3.25 2.09 -28.36
CA LEU A 338 2.00 1.34 -28.33
C LEU A 338 0.82 2.26 -27.94
N VAL A 339 0.93 3.01 -26.84
CA VAL A 339 -0.11 3.95 -26.40
C VAL A 339 -0.45 4.96 -27.49
N ARG A 340 0.54 5.55 -28.16
CA ARG A 340 0.34 6.53 -29.24
C ARG A 340 -0.37 5.95 -30.45
N GLU A 341 -0.16 4.67 -30.73
CA GLU A 341 -0.76 3.98 -31.87
C GLU A 341 -2.17 3.50 -31.57
N THR A 342 -2.43 3.00 -30.35
CA THR A 342 -3.66 2.27 -30.04
C THR A 342 -4.70 3.03 -29.23
N VAL A 343 -4.30 3.98 -28.37
CA VAL A 343 -5.24 4.67 -27.47
C VAL A 343 -6.08 5.75 -28.17
N PRO A 344 -5.57 6.59 -29.10
CA PRO A 344 -6.38 7.62 -29.74
C PRO A 344 -7.62 7.04 -30.45
N TYR A 345 -8.81 7.50 -30.06
CA TYR A 345 -10.06 7.03 -30.67
C TYR A 345 -10.14 7.46 -32.15
N PRO A 346 -10.65 6.61 -33.08
CA PRO A 346 -10.58 6.87 -34.52
C PRO A 346 -11.21 8.18 -35.02
N ASP A 347 -12.16 8.75 -34.27
CA ASP A 347 -12.85 10.00 -34.62
C ASP A 347 -12.38 11.20 -33.78
N ALA A 348 -11.38 11.01 -32.92
CA ALA A 348 -10.73 12.11 -32.22
C ALA A 348 -9.85 12.89 -33.19
N HIS A 349 -10.16 14.17 -33.42
CA HIS A 349 -9.20 15.07 -34.04
C HIS A 349 -7.92 15.04 -33.19
N ARG A 350 -6.85 14.44 -33.74
CA ARG A 350 -5.54 14.42 -33.11
C ARG A 350 -5.20 15.83 -32.66
N THR A 351 -5.04 16.00 -31.36
CA THR A 351 -4.51 17.21 -30.74
C THR A 351 -3.20 17.53 -31.42
N ASP A 352 -3.07 18.74 -31.98
CA ASP A 352 -1.81 19.25 -32.48
C ASP A 352 -0.73 19.02 -31.42
N GLN A 353 0.44 18.53 -31.86
CA GLN A 353 1.61 18.20 -31.04
C GLN A 353 2.12 19.34 -30.13
N GLN A 354 1.47 20.50 -30.11
CA GLN A 354 1.90 21.73 -29.47
C GLN A 354 1.12 22.13 -28.21
N ILE A 355 -0.05 21.54 -27.91
CA ILE A 355 -0.87 21.98 -26.75
C ILE A 355 -0.48 21.25 -25.45
N LEU A 356 0.18 20.08 -25.55
CA LEU A 356 0.69 19.37 -24.38
C LEU A 356 2.12 19.82 -24.10
N THR A 357 2.27 20.68 -23.09
CA THR A 357 3.57 20.91 -22.45
C THR A 357 4.14 19.56 -21.98
N SER A 358 5.26 19.17 -22.61
CA SER A 358 6.23 18.12 -22.22
C SER A 358 5.80 16.65 -22.10
N GLY A 359 4.54 16.22 -22.34
CA GLY A 359 4.20 14.80 -22.20
C GLY A 359 2.94 14.24 -22.89
N LEU A 360 2.88 12.90 -23.05
CA LEU A 360 1.70 12.12 -23.47
C LEU A 360 0.83 11.90 -22.24
N LEU A 361 -0.47 12.21 -22.32
CA LEU A 361 -1.40 12.16 -21.19
C LEU A 361 -2.70 11.46 -21.64
N PHE A 362 -3.18 10.46 -20.91
CA PHE A 362 -4.43 9.75 -21.22
C PHE A 362 -5.06 9.12 -19.98
N VAL A 363 -6.34 8.77 -20.09
CA VAL A 363 -7.10 8.04 -19.05
C VAL A 363 -7.28 6.60 -19.53
N ARG A 364 -7.12 5.64 -18.64
CA ARG A 364 -7.41 4.23 -18.87
C ARG A 364 -8.20 3.62 -17.70
N PRO A 365 -8.77 2.42 -17.87
CA PRO A 365 -9.35 1.70 -16.74
C PRO A 365 -8.32 1.50 -15.63
N ALA A 366 -8.76 1.60 -14.37
CA ALA A 366 -7.92 1.25 -13.23
C ALA A 366 -7.83 -0.27 -13.07
N THR A 367 -6.72 -0.73 -12.51
CA THR A 367 -6.53 -2.13 -12.08
C THR A 367 -6.40 -2.22 -10.56
N GLY A 368 -6.50 -3.42 -10.01
CA GLY A 368 -6.24 -3.65 -8.58
C GLY A 368 -4.84 -3.17 -8.15
N PHE A 369 -3.83 -3.35 -9.00
CA PHE A 369 -2.47 -2.87 -8.78
C PHE A 369 -2.42 -1.34 -8.64
N ASP A 370 -3.16 -0.60 -9.46
CA ASP A 370 -3.21 0.86 -9.35
C ASP A 370 -3.80 1.30 -8.00
N LEU A 371 -4.87 0.64 -7.55
CA LEU A 371 -5.53 0.95 -6.30
C LEU A 371 -4.63 0.63 -5.10
N VAL A 372 -4.07 -0.58 -5.05
CA VAL A 372 -3.12 -1.03 -4.02
C VAL A 372 -1.95 -0.06 -3.93
N HIS A 373 -1.40 0.38 -5.08
CA HIS A 373 -0.31 1.34 -5.10
C HIS A 373 -0.74 2.72 -4.59
N ALA A 374 -1.90 3.22 -5.00
CA ALA A 374 -2.38 4.55 -4.58
C ALA A 374 -2.71 4.65 -3.08
N VAL A 375 -3.14 3.54 -2.46
CA VAL A 375 -3.35 3.48 -1.01
C VAL A 375 -2.14 2.93 -0.25
N SER A 376 -1.03 2.63 -0.94
CA SER A 376 0.16 2.11 -0.30
C SER A 376 0.81 3.15 0.62
N ILE A 377 1.55 2.65 1.61
CA ILE A 377 2.36 3.48 2.48
C ILE A 377 3.82 3.07 2.29
N GLU A 378 4.66 4.02 1.89
CA GLU A 378 6.11 3.84 1.68
C GLU A 378 6.94 4.47 2.81
N ILE A 379 8.10 3.87 3.13
CA ILE A 379 8.94 4.37 4.21
C ILE A 379 9.79 5.45 3.57
N LYS A 380 9.39 6.71 3.73
CA LYS A 380 10.19 7.83 3.24
C LYS A 380 11.39 8.05 4.15
N VAL A 381 12.57 8.15 3.55
CA VAL A 381 13.86 8.35 4.22
C VAL A 381 14.45 9.67 3.73
N GLU A 382 14.84 10.54 4.65
CA GLU A 382 15.54 11.79 4.34
C GLU A 382 16.98 11.49 3.88
N SER A 383 17.62 12.47 3.24
CA SER A 383 18.91 12.27 2.55
C SER A 383 20.09 11.87 3.45
N ASN A 384 19.95 12.01 4.77
CA ASN A 384 21.00 11.81 5.78
C ASN A 384 20.66 10.71 6.80
N GLU A 385 19.59 9.94 6.58
CA GLU A 385 19.17 8.87 7.46
C GLU A 385 18.98 7.55 6.70
N GLU A 386 18.82 6.47 7.46
CA GLU A 386 18.41 5.14 7.00
C GLU A 386 17.27 4.70 7.92
N ALA A 387 16.30 3.97 7.37
CA ALA A 387 15.18 3.44 8.14
C ALA A 387 15.20 1.91 8.13
N LEU A 388 15.29 1.32 9.32
CA LEU A 388 15.42 -0.11 9.52
C LEU A 388 14.13 -0.70 10.06
N THR A 389 13.77 -1.88 9.54
CA THR A 389 12.68 -2.70 10.03
C THR A 389 13.13 -4.13 10.30
N LEU A 390 12.59 -4.76 11.34
CA LEU A 390 12.82 -6.16 11.67
C LEU A 390 11.54 -6.95 11.47
N LYS A 391 11.66 -8.11 10.82
CA LYS A 391 10.53 -9.00 10.52
C LYS A 391 10.87 -10.41 10.97
N SER A 392 9.92 -11.06 11.64
CA SER A 392 10.03 -12.47 12.02
C SER A 392 8.68 -13.15 12.02
N ASP A 393 8.70 -14.44 11.71
CA ASP A 393 7.56 -15.36 11.81
C ASP A 393 7.29 -15.80 13.27
N ASP A 394 8.25 -15.64 14.19
CA ASP A 394 8.08 -15.87 15.62
C ASP A 394 8.82 -14.80 16.45
N LEU A 395 8.07 -13.77 16.90
CA LEU A 395 8.62 -12.64 17.65
C LEU A 395 9.28 -13.06 18.97
N PRO A 396 8.66 -13.93 19.82
CA PRO A 396 9.29 -14.38 21.06
C PRO A 396 10.65 -15.06 20.84
N LEU A 397 10.79 -15.93 19.84
CA LEU A 397 12.04 -16.62 19.57
C LEU A 397 13.09 -15.71 18.94
N ALA A 398 12.70 -14.84 18.00
CA ALA A 398 13.61 -13.83 17.47
C ALA A 398 14.13 -12.87 18.56
N ALA A 399 13.30 -12.47 19.52
CA ALA A 399 13.74 -11.68 20.68
C ALA A 399 14.72 -12.44 21.58
N LYS A 400 14.57 -13.78 21.72
CA LYS A 400 15.56 -14.63 22.41
C LYS A 400 16.89 -14.68 21.66
N ILE A 401 16.90 -14.75 20.33
CA ILE A 401 18.14 -14.67 19.53
C ILE A 401 18.87 -13.35 19.77
N LEU A 402 18.16 -12.22 19.63
CA LEU A 402 18.77 -10.90 19.84
C LEU A 402 19.31 -10.77 21.27
N SER A 403 18.60 -11.35 22.24
CA SER A 403 19.07 -11.44 23.62
C SER A 403 20.34 -12.30 23.77
N ALA A 404 20.38 -13.47 23.14
CA ALA A 404 21.52 -14.38 23.19
C ALA A 404 22.78 -13.75 22.56
N ILE A 405 22.64 -13.09 21.40
CA ILE A 405 23.72 -12.34 20.76
C ILE A 405 24.23 -11.24 21.70
N ALA A 406 23.32 -10.42 22.26
CA ALA A 406 23.69 -9.31 23.13
C ALA A 406 24.40 -9.77 24.42
N SER A 407 23.96 -10.91 24.97
CA SER A 407 24.56 -11.54 26.15
C SER A 407 25.77 -12.42 25.81
N ARG A 408 26.17 -12.50 24.52
CA ARG A 408 27.27 -13.34 24.02
C ARG A 408 27.12 -14.83 24.34
N GLN A 409 25.87 -15.28 24.44
CA GLN A 409 25.49 -16.69 24.59
C GLN A 409 25.28 -17.32 23.21
N ILE A 410 26.27 -17.14 22.34
CA ILE A 410 26.33 -17.72 20.99
C ILE A 410 27.68 -18.42 20.83
N HIS A 411 27.72 -19.39 19.93
CA HIS A 411 28.90 -20.19 19.64
C HIS A 411 29.50 -19.82 18.30
N ILE A 412 30.79 -20.05 18.12
CA ILE A 412 31.51 -19.79 16.87
C ILE A 412 32.12 -21.08 16.32
N ASP A 413 32.01 -21.27 15.02
CA ASP A 413 32.88 -22.17 14.26
C ASP A 413 33.91 -21.32 13.52
N ARG A 414 35.19 -21.52 13.87
CA ARG A 414 36.31 -20.75 13.32
C ARG A 414 36.81 -21.24 11.97
N ARG A 415 36.23 -22.30 11.39
CA ARG A 415 36.50 -22.69 10.00
C ARG A 415 36.14 -21.53 9.07
N HIS A 416 36.80 -21.41 7.91
CA HIS A 416 36.48 -20.37 6.93
C HIS A 416 35.46 -20.91 5.89
N PRO A 417 34.36 -20.18 5.61
CA PRO A 417 33.92 -18.94 6.27
C PRO A 417 33.47 -19.17 7.72
N ARG A 418 33.73 -18.20 8.61
CA ARG A 418 33.34 -18.28 10.04
C ARG A 418 31.82 -18.38 10.15
N ARG A 419 31.34 -19.20 11.08
CA ARG A 419 29.90 -19.42 11.29
C ARG A 419 29.54 -19.19 12.75
N TYR A 420 28.32 -18.72 12.98
CA TYR A 420 27.85 -18.35 14.31
C TYR A 420 26.57 -19.12 14.61
N PHE A 421 26.44 -19.63 15.83
CA PHE A 421 25.33 -20.50 16.20
C PHE A 421 24.66 -20.04 17.49
N CYS A 422 23.34 -20.11 17.51
CA CYS A 422 22.52 -19.95 18.71
C CYS A 422 21.73 -21.24 18.96
N VAL A 423 21.68 -21.65 20.22
CA VAL A 423 20.90 -22.82 20.66
C VAL A 423 19.73 -22.32 21.50
N LEU A 424 18.51 -22.61 21.05
CA LEU A 424 17.29 -22.20 21.74
C LEU A 424 16.55 -23.43 22.27
N ASP A 425 16.20 -23.43 23.56
CA ASP A 425 15.26 -24.40 24.11
C ASP A 425 13.82 -24.01 23.72
N VAL A 426 13.18 -24.90 22.98
CA VAL A 426 11.80 -24.77 22.48
C VAL A 426 10.89 -25.89 23.01
N THR A 427 11.28 -26.55 24.10
CA THR A 427 10.51 -27.68 24.68
C THR A 427 9.07 -27.29 25.03
N LYS A 428 8.84 -26.02 25.38
CA LYS A 428 7.49 -25.47 25.67
C LYS A 428 6.70 -25.05 24.42
N HIS A 429 7.31 -25.11 23.24
CA HIS A 429 6.74 -24.70 21.95
C HIS A 429 6.99 -25.80 20.90
N PRO A 430 6.43 -27.00 21.10
CA PRO A 430 6.71 -28.17 20.26
C PRO A 430 6.26 -28.01 18.79
N GLU A 431 5.37 -27.06 18.51
CA GLU A 431 4.90 -26.67 17.19
C GLU A 431 5.96 -25.96 16.34
N VAL A 432 7.02 -25.42 16.97
CA VAL A 432 8.04 -24.64 16.28
C VAL A 432 9.05 -25.56 15.61
N SER A 433 9.08 -25.52 14.28
CA SER A 433 10.03 -26.26 13.45
C SER A 433 11.09 -25.38 12.78
N GLY A 434 10.99 -24.06 12.89
CA GLY A 434 11.86 -23.11 12.22
C GLY A 434 11.71 -21.70 12.78
N LEU A 435 12.58 -20.81 12.31
CA LEU A 435 12.56 -19.39 12.65
C LEU A 435 13.21 -18.61 11.51
N ARG A 436 12.60 -17.50 11.12
CA ARG A 436 13.20 -16.53 10.21
C ARG A 436 13.22 -15.18 10.88
N LEU A 437 14.39 -14.55 10.85
CA LEU A 437 14.57 -13.17 11.26
C LEU A 437 15.26 -12.43 10.12
N VAL A 438 14.64 -11.34 9.67
CA VAL A 438 15.08 -10.54 8.53
C VAL A 438 15.16 -9.09 8.94
N VAL A 439 16.14 -8.38 8.37
CA VAL A 439 16.24 -6.92 8.41
C VAL A 439 16.03 -6.36 7.02
N ASP A 440 15.20 -5.33 6.92
CA ASP A 440 15.07 -4.52 5.72
C ASP A 440 15.47 -3.08 6.06
N ILE A 441 16.33 -2.49 5.23
CA ILE A 441 16.85 -1.13 5.41
C ILE A 441 16.56 -0.31 4.15
N GLU A 442 15.79 0.73 4.35
CA GLU A 442 15.50 1.76 3.34
C GLU A 442 16.61 2.81 3.40
N LEU A 443 17.22 3.07 2.25
CA LEU A 443 18.32 4.00 2.07
C LEU A 443 17.83 5.32 1.45
N PRO A 444 18.61 6.40 1.58
CA PRO A 444 18.39 7.61 0.81
C PRO A 444 18.30 7.34 -0.70
N PHE A 445 17.51 8.14 -1.40
CA PHE A 445 17.37 8.10 -2.87
C PHE A 445 16.79 6.78 -3.43
N GLY A 446 15.95 6.09 -2.65
CA GLY A 446 15.22 4.90 -3.12
C GLY A 446 16.05 3.61 -3.12
N GLY A 447 17.21 3.59 -2.47
CA GLY A 447 17.98 2.36 -2.29
C GLY A 447 17.37 1.43 -1.24
N PHE A 448 17.55 0.12 -1.40
CA PHE A 448 17.03 -0.88 -0.48
C PHE A 448 18.10 -1.95 -0.18
N VAL A 449 18.20 -2.36 1.09
CA VAL A 449 19.05 -3.48 1.53
C VAL A 449 18.23 -4.42 2.42
N GLY A 450 17.96 -5.62 1.91
CA GLY A 450 17.35 -6.72 2.67
C GLY A 450 18.38 -7.79 3.02
N SER A 451 18.37 -8.29 4.26
CA SER A 451 19.26 -9.38 4.67
C SER A 451 18.61 -10.30 5.71
N ASN A 452 18.79 -11.60 5.51
CA ASN A 452 18.43 -12.59 6.53
C ASN A 452 19.43 -12.49 7.69
N LEU A 453 18.95 -12.41 8.93
CA LEU A 453 19.75 -12.44 10.15
C LEU A 453 20.04 -13.88 10.60
N THR A 454 19.13 -14.80 10.25
CA THR A 454 19.24 -16.25 10.45
C THR A 454 19.37 -16.94 9.09
N ASP A 455 20.31 -17.89 8.95
CA ASP A 455 20.52 -18.60 7.69
C ASP A 455 19.74 -19.92 7.66
N ARG A 456 20.25 -20.94 8.37
CA ARG A 456 19.63 -22.26 8.51
C ARG A 456 19.17 -22.49 9.94
N VAL A 457 18.05 -23.20 10.10
CA VAL A 457 17.53 -23.64 11.40
C VAL A 457 17.32 -25.15 11.37
N ILE A 458 17.83 -25.85 12.39
CA ILE A 458 17.71 -27.30 12.52
C ILE A 458 17.05 -27.61 13.87
N PRO A 459 15.82 -28.17 13.89
CA PRO A 459 15.24 -28.71 15.10
C PRO A 459 15.95 -30.00 15.51
N VAL A 460 16.29 -30.12 16.79
CA VAL A 460 16.92 -31.30 17.38
C VAL A 460 16.18 -31.68 18.65
N GLU A 461 15.92 -32.96 18.84
CA GLU A 461 15.36 -33.49 20.08
C GLU A 461 16.37 -34.42 20.73
N LYS A 462 16.67 -34.17 22.00
CA LYS A 462 17.61 -34.99 22.79
C LYS A 462 17.07 -35.14 24.20
N ASP A 463 16.95 -36.39 24.66
CA ASP A 463 16.51 -36.73 26.02
C ASP A 463 15.17 -36.07 26.42
N GLY A 464 14.25 -35.92 25.46
CA GLY A 464 12.94 -35.27 25.66
C GLY A 464 12.96 -33.75 25.70
N VAL A 465 14.12 -33.12 25.47
CA VAL A 465 14.27 -31.67 25.33
C VAL A 465 14.37 -31.32 23.85
N LYS A 466 13.57 -30.34 23.42
CA LYS A 466 13.58 -29.86 22.03
C LYS A 466 14.38 -28.57 21.93
N PHE A 467 15.31 -28.55 20.99
CA PHE A 467 16.17 -27.41 20.69
C PHE A 467 15.99 -26.96 19.24
N LEU A 468 16.12 -25.66 19.00
CA LEU A 468 16.45 -25.13 17.68
C LEU A 468 17.91 -24.73 17.67
N LEU A 469 18.67 -25.34 16.76
CA LEU A 469 19.99 -24.88 16.39
C LEU A 469 19.81 -23.86 15.26
N VAL A 470 20.28 -22.64 15.47
CA VAL A 470 20.11 -21.53 14.52
C VAL A 470 21.47 -21.02 14.09
N GLU A 471 21.73 -21.05 12.79
CA GLU A 471 22.89 -20.40 12.19
C GLU A 471 22.59 -18.91 12.00
N LEU A 472 23.50 -18.06 12.49
CA LEU A 472 23.39 -16.60 12.47
C LEU A 472 24.34 -16.02 11.44
N ARG A 473 23.88 -14.98 10.74
CA ARG A 473 24.72 -14.18 9.84
C ARG A 473 25.42 -13.05 10.58
N THR A 474 26.58 -12.63 10.07
CA THR A 474 27.37 -11.53 10.65
C THR A 474 26.55 -10.26 10.85
N CYS A 475 25.62 -9.95 9.94
CA CYS A 475 24.72 -8.81 10.05
C CYS A 475 23.88 -8.81 11.35
N ALA A 476 23.47 -9.97 11.86
CA ALA A 476 22.74 -10.07 13.13
C ALA A 476 23.61 -9.62 14.32
N LEU A 477 24.89 -10.02 14.32
CA LEU A 477 25.86 -9.66 15.35
C LEU A 477 26.22 -8.17 15.26
N ALA A 478 26.41 -7.65 14.04
CA ALA A 478 26.68 -6.25 13.77
C ALA A 478 25.51 -5.35 14.21
N LEU A 479 24.27 -5.73 13.91
CA LEU A 479 23.08 -4.98 14.34
C LEU A 479 23.00 -4.83 15.85
N VAL A 480 23.17 -5.92 16.60
CA VAL A 480 23.13 -5.90 18.07
C VAL A 480 24.23 -5.01 18.65
N LYS A 481 25.41 -4.98 18.02
CA LYS A 481 26.50 -4.08 18.39
C LYS A 481 26.15 -2.61 18.12
N LEU A 482 25.58 -2.31 16.96
CA LEU A 482 25.35 -0.93 16.48
C LEU A 482 24.15 -0.27 17.16
N LEU A 483 23.04 -0.99 17.33
CA LEU A 483 21.77 -0.43 17.81
C LEU A 483 21.42 -0.84 19.25
N GLY A 484 22.01 -1.92 19.74
CA GLY A 484 21.77 -2.45 21.07
C GLY A 484 20.50 -3.30 21.17
N LYS A 485 20.50 -4.20 22.16
CA LYS A 485 19.43 -5.18 22.43
C LYS A 485 18.05 -4.54 22.56
N LYS A 486 17.93 -3.51 23.40
CA LYS A 486 16.63 -2.93 23.77
C LYS A 486 15.91 -2.38 22.54
N THR A 487 16.60 -1.55 21.75
CA THR A 487 16.10 -0.96 20.51
C THR A 487 15.60 -2.02 19.53
N LEU A 488 16.39 -3.08 19.32
CA LEU A 488 16.04 -4.13 18.37
C LEU A 488 14.85 -4.98 18.83
N ILE A 489 14.76 -5.30 20.13
CA ILE A 489 13.62 -6.03 20.68
C ILE A 489 12.36 -5.17 20.63
N ASP A 490 12.43 -3.89 20.97
CA ASP A 490 11.28 -2.98 20.89
C ASP A 490 10.82 -2.81 19.43
N ALA A 491 11.76 -2.70 18.48
CA ALA A 491 11.47 -2.64 17.05
C ALA A 491 10.79 -3.92 16.54
N LEU A 492 11.33 -5.09 16.89
CA LEU A 492 10.76 -6.38 16.50
C LEU A 492 9.38 -6.62 17.12
N THR A 493 9.23 -6.36 18.43
CA THR A 493 8.04 -6.76 19.19
C THR A 493 6.86 -5.81 19.00
N HIS A 494 7.14 -4.54 18.70
CA HIS A 494 6.11 -3.50 18.54
C HIS A 494 6.07 -2.92 17.13
N GLY A 495 6.81 -3.50 16.18
CA GLY A 495 6.87 -3.04 14.80
C GLY A 495 7.50 -1.65 14.63
N LEU A 496 8.37 -1.19 15.53
CA LEU A 496 8.94 0.16 15.43
C LEU A 496 9.97 0.24 14.29
N ILE A 497 9.91 1.34 13.56
CA ILE A 497 10.88 1.69 12.52
C ILE A 497 12.05 2.40 13.21
N VAL A 498 13.24 1.81 13.10
CA VAL A 498 14.46 2.38 13.69
C VAL A 498 15.09 3.33 12.66
N ARG A 499 15.08 4.62 12.96
CA ARG A 499 15.73 5.64 12.14
C ARG A 499 17.11 5.96 12.70
N CYS A 500 18.12 5.91 11.84
CA CYS A 500 19.52 6.15 12.19
C CYS A 500 20.22 7.00 11.13
N ALA A 501 21.34 7.62 11.50
CA ALA A 501 22.18 8.33 10.53
C ALA A 501 22.72 7.35 9.46
N SER A 502 22.92 7.84 8.23
CA SER A 502 23.43 7.02 7.13
C SER A 502 24.77 6.36 7.44
N GLY A 503 24.96 5.14 6.95
CA GLY A 503 26.13 4.30 7.16
C GLY A 503 25.88 3.03 7.98
N LEU A 504 24.65 2.80 8.49
CA LEU A 504 24.33 1.56 9.21
C LEU A 504 24.44 0.36 8.28
N ALA A 505 23.87 0.42 7.08
CA ALA A 505 23.90 -0.67 6.10
C ALA A 505 25.34 -1.13 5.78
N LYS A 506 26.27 -0.18 5.58
CA LYS A 506 27.70 -0.46 5.35
C LYS A 506 28.38 -1.13 6.54
N GLY A 507 27.88 -0.90 7.75
CA GLY A 507 28.41 -1.48 8.98
C GLY A 507 27.97 -2.92 9.23
N LEU A 508 26.99 -3.44 8.49
CA LEU A 508 26.42 -4.77 8.74
C LEU A 508 27.35 -5.93 8.40
N ASP A 509 28.26 -5.75 7.46
CA ASP A 509 29.24 -6.77 7.08
C ASP A 509 30.46 -6.80 8.02
N VAL A 510 30.53 -5.86 8.98
CA VAL A 510 31.68 -5.73 9.87
C VAL A 510 31.48 -6.58 11.13
N GLU A 511 32.31 -7.61 11.25
CA GLU A 511 32.36 -8.46 12.44
C GLU A 511 32.63 -7.65 13.73
N PRO A 512 31.82 -7.83 14.79
CA PRO A 512 32.09 -7.17 16.05
C PRO A 512 33.40 -7.66 16.70
N PRO A 513 34.25 -6.77 17.28
CA PRO A 513 35.53 -7.18 17.87
C PRO A 513 35.43 -8.20 19.01
N TRP A 514 34.24 -8.34 19.64
CA TRP A 514 34.03 -9.26 20.75
C TRP A 514 33.84 -10.72 20.31
N ILE A 515 33.73 -11.03 19.01
CA ILE A 515 33.58 -12.41 18.52
C ILE A 515 34.76 -13.31 18.89
N GLU A 516 35.96 -12.72 19.04
CA GLU A 516 37.18 -13.47 19.39
C GLU A 516 37.10 -14.07 20.81
N LYS A 517 36.15 -13.60 21.62
CA LYS A 517 35.90 -14.10 22.98
C LYS A 517 34.77 -15.13 23.05
N LEU A 518 34.18 -15.51 21.92
CA LEU A 518 33.13 -16.52 21.88
C LEU A 518 33.69 -17.93 22.12
N VAL A 519 32.83 -18.77 22.69
CA VAL A 519 33.11 -20.18 22.91
C VAL A 519 32.92 -20.92 21.59
N ASP A 520 33.81 -21.87 21.29
CA ASP A 520 33.67 -22.71 20.11
C ASP A 520 32.38 -23.53 20.18
N VAL A 521 31.77 -23.75 19.02
CA VAL A 521 30.64 -24.66 18.88
C VAL A 521 31.13 -26.12 18.97
N GLU A 522 30.29 -27.01 19.48
CA GLU A 522 30.59 -28.44 19.44
C GLU A 522 30.69 -28.90 17.97
N PRO A 523 31.73 -29.67 17.58
CA PRO A 523 31.90 -30.12 16.20
C PRO A 523 30.69 -30.85 15.63
N SER A 524 30.01 -31.65 16.46
CA SER A 524 28.78 -32.37 16.11
C SER A 524 27.67 -31.44 15.63
N VAL A 525 27.55 -30.24 16.22
CA VAL A 525 26.58 -29.23 15.81
C VAL A 525 26.98 -28.63 14.46
N ALA A 526 28.24 -28.27 14.26
CA ALA A 526 28.69 -27.67 13.01
C ALA A 526 28.55 -28.65 11.82
N GLU A 527 28.83 -29.94 12.06
CA GLU A 527 28.68 -31.02 11.08
C GLU A 527 27.21 -31.22 10.64
N LEU A 528 26.22 -31.02 11.52
CA LEU A 528 24.80 -31.08 11.15
C LEU A 528 24.43 -30.07 10.04
N PHE A 529 25.07 -28.89 10.06
CA PHE A 529 24.81 -27.86 9.06
C PHE A 529 25.63 -28.05 7.78
N ASP A 530 26.66 -28.89 7.80
CA ASP A 530 27.45 -29.26 6.62
C ASP A 530 26.73 -30.34 5.77
N GLN A 531 25.77 -31.06 6.36
CA GLN A 531 24.96 -32.06 5.64
C GLN A 531 24.06 -31.40 4.61
N ARG A 532 24.10 -31.91 3.36
CA ARG A 532 23.16 -31.52 2.30
C ARG A 532 21.74 -31.84 2.75
N VAL A 533 20.85 -30.85 2.63
CA VAL A 533 19.42 -31.02 2.86
C VAL A 533 18.88 -31.85 1.69
N ASP A 534 18.34 -33.04 1.95
CA ASP A 534 17.53 -33.74 0.96
C ASP A 534 16.23 -32.95 0.79
N PHE A 535 16.11 -32.21 -0.32
CA PHE A 535 14.87 -31.57 -0.74
C PHE A 535 13.89 -32.64 -1.25
N SER A 536 13.36 -33.44 -0.34
CA SER A 536 12.19 -34.31 -0.57
C SER A 536 10.89 -33.65 -0.08
N GLY A 537 10.93 -32.35 0.23
CA GLY A 537 9.78 -31.57 0.67
C GLY A 537 8.79 -31.31 -0.48
N SER A 538 7.52 -31.54 -0.21
CA SER A 538 6.39 -31.30 -1.12
C SER A 538 6.27 -29.82 -1.49
N LEU A 539 5.65 -29.49 -2.63
CA LEU A 539 5.20 -28.13 -2.95
C LEU A 539 4.42 -27.46 -1.79
N PHE A 540 3.78 -28.27 -0.94
CA PHE A 540 3.11 -27.86 0.28
C PHE A 540 4.06 -27.22 1.33
N ASP A 541 5.30 -27.70 1.45
CA ASP A 541 6.33 -27.10 2.33
C ASP A 541 6.86 -25.78 1.74
N LEU A 542 6.81 -25.64 0.41
CA LEU A 542 7.10 -24.40 -0.31
C LEU A 542 6.00 -23.34 -0.07
N PHE A 543 4.72 -23.72 -0.07
CA PHE A 543 3.59 -22.82 0.24
C PHE A 543 3.41 -22.52 1.73
N ARG A 544 3.82 -23.41 2.64
CA ARG A 544 3.92 -23.10 4.08
C ARG A 544 4.95 -21.99 4.40
N ASN A 545 5.78 -21.61 3.41
CA ASN A 545 6.65 -20.44 3.48
C ASN A 545 5.97 -19.11 3.10
N VAL A 546 4.68 -19.10 2.76
CA VAL A 546 3.90 -17.86 2.63
C VAL A 546 3.81 -17.23 4.03
N ARG A 547 4.53 -16.12 4.18
CA ARG A 547 4.98 -15.54 5.45
C ARG A 547 3.81 -14.87 6.18
N VAL A 548 3.51 -15.30 7.40
CA VAL A 548 2.67 -14.52 8.33
C VAL A 548 3.61 -13.90 9.37
N VAL A 549 3.85 -12.60 9.24
CA VAL A 549 4.60 -11.82 10.26
C VAL A 549 3.63 -10.88 10.93
N LYS A 550 3.73 -10.69 12.25
CA LYS A 550 2.80 -9.84 13.02
C LYS A 550 2.73 -8.41 12.46
N PHE A 551 3.88 -7.86 12.09
CA PHE A 551 3.99 -6.52 11.49
C PHE A 551 4.56 -6.65 10.08
N LYS A 552 3.73 -6.39 9.09
CA LYS A 552 4.07 -6.27 7.67
C LYS A 552 3.43 -4.99 7.16
N ARG A 553 4.10 -4.26 6.28
CA ARG A 553 3.35 -3.32 5.45
C ARG A 553 2.52 -4.15 4.47
N ASP A 554 1.24 -4.25 4.76
CA ASP A 554 0.27 -4.77 3.84
C ASP A 554 -0.37 -3.57 3.15
N ASN A 555 -0.15 -3.46 1.83
CA ASN A 555 -0.76 -2.42 1.00
C ASN A 555 -2.11 -2.89 0.44
N LYS A 556 -2.56 -4.09 0.83
CA LYS A 556 -3.84 -4.68 0.42
C LYS A 556 -5.03 -3.99 1.07
#